data_AF-A0A5B2ZBM9-F1
#
_entry.id   AF-A0A5B2ZBM9-F1
#
_cell.length_a   1.000
_cell.length_b   1.000
_cell.length_c   1.000
_cell.angle_alpha   90.00
_cell.angle_beta   90.00
_cell.angle_gamma   90.00
#
_symmetry.space_group_name_H-M   'P 1'
#
loop_
_entity.id
_entity.type
_entity.pdbx_description
1 polymer ?
#
loop_
_entity_poly.entity_id
_entity_poly.type
_entity_poly.pdbx_seq_one_letter_code
_entity_poly.pdbx_strand_id
1 'polypeptide(L)'
;MSPLLPRPLPLAGLAWLTGFRRVPENTVVTKHRFGRFVAALGPGWHWTVPGLDQLGSPVCLIGHHLDVPADSGAHAELYYQILDPAQAGEALDRVDALVLDQARDALASLQSLADATRPLAEALKAELNRRVGKLGLRVIRCSVQGLQGA
;
A
#
# COMPACT_ATOMS: atom_id res chain seq x y z
N MET A 1 -15.47 -30.98 -53.42
CA MET A 1 -14.35 -30.90 -52.44
C MET A 1 -14.40 -29.50 -51.84
N SER A 2 -15.17 -29.32 -50.76
CA SER A 2 -15.31 -28.00 -50.11
C SER A 2 -14.31 -27.91 -48.97
N PRO A 3 -13.40 -26.90 -48.94
CA PRO A 3 -12.48 -26.72 -47.84
C PRO A 3 -13.24 -26.21 -46.62
N LEU A 4 -13.34 -27.04 -45.59
CA LEU A 4 -13.77 -26.66 -44.25
C LEU A 4 -12.73 -25.70 -43.68
N LEU A 5 -12.88 -24.39 -43.93
CA LEU A 5 -12.14 -23.37 -43.19
C LEU A 5 -12.53 -23.52 -41.70
N PRO A 6 -11.57 -23.72 -40.78
CA PRO A 6 -11.86 -23.66 -39.36
C PRO A 6 -12.26 -22.21 -39.04
N ARG A 7 -13.55 -21.98 -38.82
CA ARG A 7 -14.04 -20.71 -38.26
C ARG A 7 -13.27 -20.47 -36.94
N PRO A 8 -12.49 -19.39 -36.81
CA PRO A 8 -11.86 -19.09 -35.53
C PRO A 8 -12.98 -18.93 -34.50
N LEU A 9 -12.96 -19.78 -33.47
CA LEU A 9 -14.01 -19.87 -32.47
C LEU A 9 -14.31 -18.49 -31.86
N PRO A 10 -15.57 -18.18 -31.52
CA PRO A 10 -15.97 -16.93 -30.85
C PRO A 10 -15.35 -16.73 -29.46
N LEU A 11 -14.55 -17.69 -28.99
CA LEU A 11 -13.81 -17.66 -27.73
C LEU A 11 -12.92 -16.42 -27.60
N ALA A 12 -12.34 -15.91 -28.70
CA ALA A 12 -11.51 -14.71 -28.65
C ALA A 12 -12.31 -13.46 -28.24
N GLY A 13 -13.55 -13.32 -28.71
CA GLY A 13 -14.43 -12.21 -28.35
C GLY A 13 -14.93 -12.31 -26.90
N LEU A 14 -15.26 -13.52 -26.44
CA LEU A 14 -15.63 -13.75 -25.04
C LEU A 14 -14.47 -13.46 -24.09
N ALA A 15 -13.25 -13.91 -24.43
CA ALA A 15 -12.06 -13.64 -23.65
C ALA A 15 -11.82 -12.12 -23.52
N TRP A 16 -12.04 -11.35 -24.60
CA TRP A 16 -11.96 -9.89 -24.54
C TRP A 16 -12.92 -9.32 -23.49
N LEU A 17 -14.20 -9.69 -23.51
CA LEU A 17 -15.20 -9.18 -22.54
C LEU A 17 -14.87 -9.50 -21.08
N THR A 18 -14.16 -10.60 -20.79
CA THR A 18 -13.75 -10.93 -19.40
C THR A 18 -12.66 -10.02 -18.82
N GLY A 19 -12.05 -9.17 -19.64
CA GLY A 19 -11.05 -8.20 -19.22
C GLY A 19 -11.62 -6.96 -18.52
N PHE A 20 -12.95 -6.76 -18.54
CA PHE A 20 -13.57 -5.61 -17.89
C PHE A 20 -13.67 -5.84 -16.38
N ARG A 21 -12.84 -5.14 -15.62
CA ARG A 21 -12.81 -5.21 -14.16
C ARG A 21 -13.16 -3.86 -13.57
N ARG A 22 -14.09 -3.86 -12.62
CA ARG A 22 -14.43 -2.67 -11.84
C ARG A 22 -13.63 -2.68 -10.55
N VAL A 23 -12.85 -1.62 -10.32
CA VAL A 23 -12.18 -1.38 -9.04
C VAL A 23 -13.13 -0.54 -8.17
N PRO A 24 -13.47 -1.00 -6.96
CA PRO A 24 -14.34 -0.26 -6.05
C PRO A 24 -13.72 1.07 -5.64
N GLU A 25 -14.56 2.03 -5.27
CA GLU A 25 -14.11 3.33 -4.80
C GLU A 25 -13.25 3.19 -3.54
N ASN A 26 -12.29 4.11 -3.37
CA ASN A 26 -11.40 4.17 -2.20
C ASN A 26 -10.43 2.98 -2.03
N THR A 27 -10.30 2.17 -3.07
CA THR A 27 -9.46 0.97 -3.10
C THR A 27 -8.55 1.02 -4.32
N VAL A 28 -7.34 0.50 -4.16
CA VAL A 28 -6.39 0.29 -5.24
C VAL A 28 -6.13 -1.19 -5.40
N VAL A 29 -6.00 -1.63 -6.64
CA VAL A 29 -5.61 -3.00 -6.95
C VAL A 29 -4.29 -2.99 -7.68
N THR A 30 -3.29 -3.72 -7.17
CA THR A 30 -2.01 -3.89 -7.86
C THR A 30 -2.20 -4.79 -9.07
N LYS A 31 -1.66 -4.39 -10.22
CA LYS A 31 -1.72 -5.15 -11.47
C LYS A 31 -0.35 -5.74 -11.73
N HIS A 32 -0.28 -7.06 -11.71
CA HIS A 32 0.92 -7.83 -12.03
C HIS A 32 0.80 -8.44 -13.41
N ARG A 33 1.90 -8.47 -14.16
CA ARG A 33 1.99 -9.17 -15.44
C ARG A 33 3.23 -10.05 -15.42
N PHE A 34 3.05 -11.34 -15.68
CA PHE A 34 4.12 -12.34 -15.55
C PHE A 34 4.85 -12.30 -14.19
N GLY A 35 4.13 -12.03 -13.11
CA GLY A 35 4.70 -11.95 -11.75
C GLY A 35 5.49 -10.67 -11.44
N ARG A 36 5.46 -9.66 -12.32
CA ARG A 36 6.06 -8.33 -12.07
C ARG A 36 4.98 -7.29 -11.89
N PHE A 37 5.22 -6.32 -11.02
CA PHE A 37 4.33 -5.17 -10.89
C PHE A 37 4.36 -4.30 -12.15
N VAL A 38 3.17 -3.93 -12.62
CA VAL A 38 3.00 -3.06 -13.80
C VAL A 38 2.42 -1.72 -13.39
N ALA A 39 1.32 -1.74 -12.64
CA ALA A 39 0.60 -0.53 -12.28
C ALA A 39 -0.29 -0.74 -11.06
N ALA A 40 -0.54 0.33 -10.33
CA ALA A 40 -1.60 0.39 -9.34
C ALA A 40 -2.88 0.95 -10.00
N LEU A 41 -3.91 0.12 -10.12
CA LEU A 41 -5.20 0.52 -10.69
C LEU A 41 -6.03 1.21 -9.61
N GLY A 42 -6.29 2.51 -9.79
CA GLY A 42 -7.17 3.28 -8.93
C GLY A 42 -8.66 2.96 -9.14
N PRO A 43 -9.56 3.66 -8.45
CA PRO A 43 -10.99 3.44 -8.56
C PRO A 43 -11.50 3.71 -9.98
N GLY A 44 -12.36 2.85 -10.51
CA GLY A 44 -12.93 3.00 -11.85
C GLY A 44 -12.97 1.70 -12.65
N TRP A 45 -13.26 1.85 -13.94
CA TRP A 45 -13.30 0.74 -14.89
C TRP A 45 -11.93 0.58 -15.55
N HIS A 46 -11.36 -0.62 -15.44
CA HIS A 46 -10.06 -0.94 -16.00
C HIS A 46 -10.15 -2.13 -16.92
N TRP A 47 -9.42 -2.04 -18.03
CA TRP A 47 -9.24 -3.15 -18.96
C TRP A 47 -8.00 -3.95 -18.57
N THR A 48 -8.18 -5.22 -18.24
CA THR A 48 -7.09 -6.16 -18.00
C THR A 48 -7.08 -7.24 -19.08
N VAL A 49 -5.90 -7.78 -19.38
CA VAL A 49 -5.76 -8.90 -20.32
C VAL A 49 -5.92 -10.20 -19.53
N PRO A 50 -7.05 -10.90 -19.67
CA PRO A 50 -7.29 -12.13 -18.94
C PRO A 50 -6.25 -13.19 -19.35
N GLY A 51 -5.65 -13.84 -18.35
CA GLY A 51 -4.60 -14.85 -18.54
C GLY A 51 -3.16 -14.33 -18.47
N LEU A 52 -2.92 -13.04 -18.75
CA LEU A 52 -1.59 -12.41 -18.59
C LEU A 52 -1.50 -11.49 -17.36
N ASP A 53 -2.56 -10.73 -17.12
CA ASP A 53 -2.64 -9.76 -16.04
C ASP A 53 -3.28 -10.43 -14.81
N GLN A 54 -2.51 -10.51 -13.72
CA GLN A 54 -3.00 -10.90 -12.40
C GLN A 54 -3.29 -9.64 -11.59
N LEU A 55 -4.48 -9.58 -11.00
CA LEU A 55 -4.85 -8.52 -10.07
C LEU A 55 -4.52 -8.99 -8.65
N GLY A 56 -3.78 -8.18 -7.92
CA GLY A 56 -3.49 -8.39 -6.50
C GLY A 56 -4.70 -8.12 -5.62
N SER A 57 -4.46 -8.16 -4.31
CA SER A 57 -5.51 -7.89 -3.34
C SER A 57 -5.90 -6.41 -3.34
N PRO A 58 -7.20 -6.08 -3.19
CA PRO A 58 -7.64 -4.71 -2.99
C PRO A 58 -7.01 -4.13 -1.72
N VAL A 59 -6.28 -3.02 -1.85
CA VAL A 59 -5.68 -2.25 -0.76
C VAL A 59 -6.48 -0.97 -0.56
N CYS A 60 -7.02 -0.75 0.64
CA CYS A 60 -7.71 0.49 0.97
C CYS A 60 -6.72 1.66 0.90
N LEU A 61 -7.12 2.79 0.32
CA LEU A 61 -6.26 3.98 0.29
C LEU A 61 -6.16 4.68 1.64
N ILE A 62 -7.20 4.53 2.47
CA ILE A 62 -7.38 5.18 3.77
C ILE A 62 -7.58 4.17 4.89
N GLY A 63 -7.42 4.64 6.13
CA GLY A 63 -7.82 3.90 7.32
C GLY A 63 -6.79 2.88 7.80
N HIS A 64 -5.56 2.93 7.29
CA HIS A 64 -4.49 2.08 7.80
C HIS A 64 -4.09 2.53 9.20
N HIS A 65 -4.23 1.59 10.13
CA HIS A 65 -3.85 1.73 11.52
C HIS A 65 -2.75 0.71 11.82
N LEU A 66 -1.60 1.22 12.29
CA LEU A 66 -0.49 0.37 12.71
C LEU A 66 -0.13 0.67 14.16
N ASP A 67 -0.10 -0.39 14.95
CA ASP A 67 0.44 -0.40 16.30
C ASP A 67 1.91 -0.81 16.25
N VAL A 68 2.79 0.12 16.59
CA VAL A 68 4.24 -0.11 16.67
C VAL A 68 4.61 -0.34 18.14
N PRO A 69 5.07 -1.54 18.51
CA PRO A 69 5.60 -1.76 19.85
C PRO A 69 7.00 -1.13 19.99
N ALA A 70 7.21 -0.36 21.05
CA ALA A 70 8.54 0.10 21.45
C ALA A 70 9.16 -0.90 22.45
N ASP A 71 10.47 -1.09 22.37
CA ASP A 71 11.19 -2.01 23.27
C ASP A 71 11.10 -1.62 24.76
N SER A 72 10.75 -0.37 25.07
CA SER A 72 10.58 0.15 26.42
C SER A 72 9.16 0.02 26.99
N GLY A 73 8.27 -0.75 26.35
CA GLY A 73 6.86 -0.89 26.76
C GLY A 73 5.97 0.32 26.40
N ALA A 74 6.47 1.22 25.56
CA ALA A 74 5.66 2.26 24.94
C ALA A 74 5.01 1.72 23.66
N HIS A 75 3.78 2.12 23.38
CA HIS A 75 3.05 1.78 22.16
C HIS A 75 2.91 3.05 21.31
N ALA A 76 3.23 2.97 20.02
CA ALA A 76 2.93 4.07 19.11
C ALA A 76 1.81 3.66 18.15
N GLU A 77 0.74 4.45 18.13
CA GLU A 77 -0.36 4.31 17.17
C GLU A 77 -0.13 5.26 16.01
N LEU A 78 -0.11 4.72 14.79
CA LEU A 78 0.11 5.49 13.58
C LEU A 78 -1.04 5.33 12.60
N TYR A 79 -1.50 6.49 12.12
CA TYR A 79 -2.48 6.60 11.06
C TYR A 79 -1.82 7.15 9.82
N TYR A 80 -1.80 6.34 8.76
CA TYR A 80 -1.24 6.73 7.48
C TYR A 80 -2.22 6.51 6.34
N GLN A 81 -2.00 7.25 5.26
CA GLN A 81 -2.81 7.21 4.05
C GLN A 81 -1.90 7.08 2.84
N ILE A 82 -2.35 6.31 1.87
CA ILE A 82 -1.70 6.18 0.57
C ILE A 82 -2.22 7.33 -0.30
N LEU A 83 -1.35 8.27 -0.66
CA LEU A 83 -1.70 9.41 -1.52
C LEU A 83 -1.48 9.04 -2.99
N ASP A 84 -0.34 8.43 -3.27
CA ASP A 84 0.05 8.05 -4.62
C ASP A 84 0.39 6.55 -4.66
N PRO A 85 -0.59 5.71 -5.04
CA PRO A 85 -0.36 4.28 -5.15
C PRO A 85 0.57 3.92 -6.31
N ALA A 86 0.68 4.76 -7.35
CA ALA A 86 1.60 4.51 -8.44
C ALA A 86 3.06 4.68 -7.98
N GLN A 87 3.32 5.64 -7.09
CA GLN A 87 4.63 5.80 -6.44
C GLN A 87 4.97 4.66 -5.48
N ALA A 88 3.98 4.16 -4.74
CA ALA A 88 4.21 3.03 -3.84
C ALA A 88 4.59 1.77 -4.63
N GLY A 89 4.02 1.56 -5.81
CA GLY A 89 4.48 0.52 -6.73
C GLY A 89 4.37 -0.89 -6.11
N GLU A 90 5.46 -1.66 -6.15
CA GLU A 90 5.57 -2.97 -5.47
C GLU A 90 5.47 -2.89 -3.95
N ALA A 91 5.78 -1.73 -3.36
CA ALA A 91 5.69 -1.54 -1.91
C ALA A 91 4.24 -1.59 -1.43
N LEU A 92 3.23 -1.39 -2.29
CA LEU A 92 1.81 -1.53 -1.93
C LEU A 92 1.46 -2.90 -1.36
N ASP A 93 2.00 -3.97 -1.94
CA ASP A 93 1.69 -5.34 -1.52
C ASP A 93 2.17 -5.63 -0.10
N ARG A 94 3.17 -4.87 0.38
CA ARG A 94 3.77 -5.01 1.71
C ARG A 94 3.80 -3.69 2.47
N VAL A 95 2.89 -2.76 2.15
CA VAL A 95 2.94 -1.38 2.64
C VAL A 95 2.86 -1.33 4.15
N ASP A 96 2.00 -2.15 4.75
CA ASP A 96 1.86 -2.28 6.20
C ASP A 96 3.17 -2.71 6.86
N ALA A 97 3.80 -3.75 6.32
CA ALA A 97 5.06 -4.26 6.85
C ALA A 97 6.20 -3.24 6.70
N LEU A 98 6.24 -2.52 5.58
CA LEU A 98 7.25 -1.48 5.33
C LEU A 98 7.07 -0.27 6.24
N VAL A 99 5.83 0.19 6.42
CA VAL A 99 5.54 1.32 7.31
C VAL A 99 5.83 0.94 8.76
N LEU A 100 5.50 -0.28 9.17
CA LEU A 100 5.80 -0.82 10.50
C LEU A 100 7.31 -0.84 10.77
N ASP A 101 8.10 -1.37 9.83
CA ASP A 101 9.56 -1.44 9.93
C ASP A 101 10.19 -0.03 10.01
N GLN A 102 9.76 0.88 9.14
CA GLN A 102 10.22 2.28 9.17
C GLN A 102 9.84 3.00 10.46
N ALA A 103 8.67 2.71 11.02
CA ALA A 103 8.22 3.30 12.27
C ALA A 103 8.99 2.75 13.47
N ARG A 104 9.28 1.45 13.49
CA ARG A 104 10.14 0.82 14.50
C ARG A 104 11.54 1.42 14.48
N ASP A 105 12.16 1.50 13.30
CA ASP A 105 13.49 2.07 13.12
C ASP A 105 13.55 3.55 13.52
N ALA A 106 12.55 4.34 13.12
CA ALA A 106 12.47 5.74 13.48
C ALA A 106 12.30 5.92 15.00
N LEU A 107 11.47 5.09 15.64
CA LEU A 107 11.27 5.12 17.08
C LEU A 107 12.53 4.74 17.84
N ALA A 108 13.20 3.65 17.48
CA ALA A 108 14.45 3.22 18.09
C ALA A 108 15.56 4.28 17.94
N SER A 109 15.66 4.89 16.75
CA SER A 109 16.60 5.98 16.48
C SER A 109 16.33 7.19 17.38
N LEU A 110 15.07 7.61 17.53
CA LEU A 110 14.71 8.76 18.36
C LEU A 110 14.85 8.49 19.86
N GLN A 111 14.56 7.28 20.32
CA GLN A 111 14.81 6.87 21.70
C GLN A 111 16.31 6.88 22.04
N SER A 112 17.17 6.50 21.10
CA SER A 112 18.64 6.58 21.28
C SER A 112 19.15 8.03 21.36
N LEU A 113 18.45 8.96 20.72
CA LEU A 113 18.79 10.38 20.65
C LEU A 113 18.13 11.20 21.76
N ALA A 114 17.48 10.56 22.74
CA ALA A 114 16.61 11.14 23.76
C ALA A 114 17.00 12.56 24.19
N ASP A 115 16.39 13.54 23.53
CA ASP A 115 16.42 14.93 23.92
C ASP A 115 15.04 15.22 24.55
N ALA A 116 15.03 15.50 25.85
CA ALA A 116 13.81 15.66 26.65
C ALA A 116 12.95 16.88 26.24
N THR A 117 13.43 17.67 25.29
CA THR A 117 12.87 18.98 24.96
C THR A 117 11.74 18.92 23.93
N ARG A 118 11.66 17.86 23.09
CA ARG A 118 10.65 17.77 22.02
C ARG A 118 9.67 16.60 22.24
N PRO A 119 8.35 16.79 22.01
CA PRO A 119 7.40 15.68 22.04
C PRO A 119 7.81 14.61 21.01
N LEU A 120 8.14 13.42 21.50
CA LEU A 120 8.59 12.27 20.71
C LEU A 120 7.63 11.96 19.54
N ALA A 121 6.33 12.13 19.75
CA ALA A 121 5.29 11.93 18.72
C ALA A 121 5.44 12.86 17.52
N GLU A 122 5.80 14.14 17.72
CA GLU A 122 6.00 15.08 16.61
C GLU A 122 7.30 14.78 15.85
N ALA A 123 8.37 14.45 16.58
CA ALA A 123 9.64 14.05 15.99
C ALA A 123 9.48 12.78 15.14
N LEU A 124 8.77 11.77 15.66
CA LEU A 124 8.46 10.52 14.97
C LEU A 124 7.62 10.77 13.72
N LYS A 125 6.57 11.59 13.83
CA LYS A 125 5.72 11.96 12.69
C LYS A 125 6.53 12.67 11.58
N ALA A 126 7.42 13.59 11.94
CA ALA A 126 8.24 14.31 10.97
C ALA A 126 9.23 13.36 10.25
N GLU A 127 9.89 12.50 11.03
CA GLU A 127 10.85 11.51 10.51
C GLU A 127 10.16 10.51 9.57
N LEU A 128 9.01 9.98 9.98
CA LEU A 128 8.24 9.05 9.17
C LEU A 128 7.71 9.69 7.90
N ASN A 129 7.15 10.90 7.97
CA ASN A 129 6.71 11.61 6.77
C ASN A 129 7.86 11.82 5.78
N ARG A 130 9.10 12.01 6.25
CA ARG A 130 10.27 12.13 5.37
C ARG A 130 10.63 10.80 4.69
N ARG A 131 10.49 9.68 5.41
CA ARG A 131 10.80 8.32 4.91
C ARG A 131 9.71 7.81 3.97
N VAL A 132 8.47 7.82 4.43
CA VAL A 132 7.31 7.25 3.73
C VAL A 132 6.77 8.18 2.64
N GLY A 133 7.06 9.49 2.73
CA GLY A 133 6.67 10.48 1.70
C GLY A 133 7.27 10.19 0.33
N LYS A 134 8.45 9.56 0.28
CA LYS A 134 9.09 9.12 -0.98
C LYS A 134 8.37 7.95 -1.65
N LEU A 135 7.52 7.25 -0.90
CA LEU A 135 6.74 6.11 -1.36
C LEU A 135 5.31 6.53 -1.71
N GLY A 136 5.00 7.83 -1.74
CA GLY A 136 3.64 8.31 -1.95
C GLY A 136 2.71 8.12 -0.74
N LEU A 137 3.27 7.90 0.45
CA LEU A 137 2.52 7.70 1.70
C LEU A 137 2.60 8.95 2.59
N ARG A 138 1.57 9.18 3.40
CA ARG A 138 1.57 10.29 4.37
C ARG A 138 1.02 9.85 5.71
N VAL A 139 1.75 10.17 6.77
CA VAL A 139 1.30 10.00 8.15
C VAL A 139 0.46 11.19 8.55
N ILE A 140 -0.82 10.93 8.84
CA ILE A 140 -1.79 11.93 9.25
C ILE A 140 -1.64 12.21 10.75
N ARG A 141 -1.59 11.14 11.53
CA ARG A 141 -1.58 11.19 12.98
C ARG A 141 -0.61 10.16 13.53
N CYS A 142 0.11 10.57 14.58
CA CYS A 142 0.96 9.71 15.37
C CYS A 142 0.61 9.98 16.83
N SER A 143 0.33 8.93 17.59
CA SER A 143 0.21 8.97 19.04
C SER A 143 1.30 8.06 19.61
N VAL A 144 1.97 8.49 20.67
CA VAL A 144 2.90 7.62 21.41
C VAL A 144 2.36 7.53 22.82
N GLN A 145 1.95 6.33 23.19
CA GLN A 145 1.30 5.97 24.44
C GLN A 145 2.28 5.13 25.26
N GLY A 146 3.00 5.80 26.13
CA GLY A 146 4.00 5.20 27.00
C GLY A 146 4.71 6.31 27.75
N LEU A 147 4.73 6.21 29.09
CA LEU A 147 5.03 7.25 30.08
C LEU A 147 3.90 8.24 30.38
N GLN A 148 2.64 7.79 30.37
CA GLN A 148 1.63 8.37 31.26
C GLN A 148 1.10 7.26 32.16
N GLY A 149 1.85 6.98 33.23
CA GLY A 149 1.46 6.06 34.27
C GLY A 149 2.19 6.42 35.56
N ALA A 150 1.39 6.54 36.62
CA ALA A 150 1.75 6.55 38.04
C ALA A 150 2.30 7.86 38.63
#